data_AF-A0A357YR28-F1
#
_entry.id   AF-A0A357YR28-F1
#
_cell.length_a   1.000
_cell.length_b   1.000
_cell.length_c   1.000
_cell.angle_alpha   90.00
_cell.angle_beta   90.00
_cell.angle_gamma   90.00
#
_symmetry.space_group_name_H-M   'P 1'
#
loop_
_entity.id
_entity.type
_entity.pdbx_description
1 polymer ?
#
loop_
_entity_poly.entity_id
_entity_poly.type
_entity_poly.pdbx_seq_one_letter_code
_entity_poly.pdbx_strand_id
1 'polypeptide(L)'
;MSLPTAEEVTNLFLYNNEEKPTNIVDTALIRSESDHHTRSVDANEFMEGPGRFALAAMSNLVKKFFTAADIPGYSYGQSLNLSKVEMAEALGIEGSESNIVFQQYNYDDGQDNYGERVYIWGSSSFKIGDDTRFVIDTDGTRHIENLTIRPFDDDFDFNSENIFTKWANTLLLK
;
A
#
# COMPACT_ATOMS: atom_id res chain seq x y z
N MET A 1 -11.62 13.72 5.02
CA MET A 1 -10.66 14.84 4.83
C MET A 1 -10.43 14.94 3.33
N SER A 2 -9.49 15.74 2.84
CA SER A 2 -9.04 15.66 1.45
C SER A 2 -7.64 15.05 1.41
N LEU A 3 -7.32 14.28 0.37
CA LEU A 3 -5.97 13.79 0.14
C LEU A 3 -4.94 14.94 0.13
N PRO A 4 -3.71 14.71 0.62
CA PRO A 4 -2.63 15.69 0.55
C PRO A 4 -2.34 16.15 -0.88
N THR A 5 -2.05 17.44 -1.04
CA THR A 5 -1.43 17.96 -2.26
C THR A 5 0.09 17.85 -2.21
N ALA A 6 0.74 17.94 -3.37
CA ALA A 6 2.19 17.96 -3.45
C ALA A 6 2.79 19.15 -2.67
N GLU A 7 2.11 20.30 -2.66
CA GLU A 7 2.54 21.48 -1.90
C GLU A 7 2.50 21.23 -0.39
N GLU A 8 1.41 20.66 0.13
CA GLU A 8 1.27 20.36 1.56
C GLU A 8 2.33 19.35 2.02
N VAL A 9 2.56 18.29 1.24
CA VAL A 9 3.58 17.27 1.55
C VAL A 9 4.98 17.88 1.50
N THR A 10 5.25 18.75 0.52
CA THR A 10 6.52 19.47 0.42
C THR A 10 6.73 20.39 1.63
N ASN A 11 5.71 21.15 2.04
CA ASN A 11 5.80 22.05 3.18
C ASN A 11 6.00 21.28 4.48
N LEU A 12 5.31 20.15 4.67
CA LEU A 12 5.50 19.25 5.82
C LEU A 12 6.94 18.74 5.87
N PHE A 13 7.49 18.31 4.73
CA PHE A 13 8.86 17.81 4.63
C PHE A 13 9.91 18.90 4.90
N LEU A 14 9.72 20.11 4.38
CA LEU A 14 10.70 21.20 4.49
C LEU A 14 10.60 21.95 5.82
N TYR A 15 9.38 22.24 6.26
CA TYR A 15 9.09 23.24 7.30
C TYR A 15 8.34 22.67 8.50
N ASN A 16 7.97 21.39 8.48
CA ASN A 16 7.13 20.77 9.50
C ASN A 16 5.79 21.52 9.71
N ASN A 17 5.22 22.06 8.62
CA ASN A 17 3.95 22.78 8.59
C ASN A 17 3.27 22.53 7.24
N GLU A 18 1.94 22.42 7.20
CA GLU A 18 1.19 22.26 5.94
C GLU A 18 1.20 23.54 5.10
N GLU A 19 1.26 24.71 5.76
CA GLU A 19 1.33 26.01 5.11
C GLU A 19 2.77 26.47 4.90
N LYS A 20 3.01 27.10 3.75
CA LYS A 20 4.28 27.71 3.42
C LYS A 20 4.56 28.90 4.35
N PRO A 21 5.71 28.92 5.08
CA PRO A 21 6.10 30.05 5.90
C PRO A 21 6.27 31.34 5.09
N THR A 22 5.89 32.48 5.68
CA THR A 22 6.05 33.79 5.03
C THR A 22 7.51 34.16 4.78
N ASN A 23 8.43 33.70 5.65
CA ASN A 23 9.87 33.96 5.54
C ASN A 23 10.67 32.68 5.23
N ILE A 24 10.65 32.26 3.97
CA ILE A 24 11.28 31.00 3.51
C ILE A 24 12.81 30.93 3.58
N VAL A 25 13.49 32.03 3.95
CA VAL A 25 14.97 32.08 4.08
C VAL A 25 15.45 31.99 5.53
N ASP A 26 14.54 31.81 6.48
CA ASP A 26 14.90 31.62 7.89
C ASP A 26 15.49 30.23 8.10
N THR A 27 16.74 30.17 8.53
CA THR A 27 17.46 28.92 8.81
C THR A 27 16.84 28.12 9.94
N ALA A 28 16.00 28.74 10.80
CA ALA A 28 15.22 28.03 11.83
C ALA A 28 14.09 27.17 11.24
N LEU A 29 13.78 27.32 9.95
CA LEU A 29 12.79 26.51 9.25
C LEU A 29 13.33 25.17 8.75
N ILE A 30 14.65 24.96 8.79
CA ILE A 30 15.25 23.67 8.42
C ILE A 30 14.91 22.67 9.53
N ARG A 31 14.06 21.68 9.21
CA ARG A 31 13.69 20.65 10.18
C ARG A 31 14.91 19.91 10.74
N SER A 32 14.83 19.49 12.00
CA SER A 32 15.81 18.55 12.55
C SER A 32 15.67 17.20 11.85
N GLU A 33 16.78 16.48 11.68
CA GLU A 33 16.76 15.11 11.14
C GLU A 33 15.91 14.15 11.99
N SER A 34 15.77 14.46 13.29
CA SER A 34 14.95 13.70 14.25
C SER A 34 13.45 14.00 14.19
N ASP A 35 13.03 15.04 13.45
CA ASP A 35 11.64 15.45 13.42
C ASP A 35 10.87 14.64 12.37
N HIS A 36 9.90 13.86 12.85
CA HIS A 36 8.96 13.10 12.04
C HIS A 36 7.56 13.70 12.18
N HIS A 37 6.87 13.84 11.05
CA HIS A 37 5.49 14.28 11.02
C HIS A 37 4.63 13.17 10.43
N THR A 38 3.50 12.88 11.05
CA THR A 38 2.52 11.93 10.53
C THR A 38 1.27 12.68 10.15
N ARG A 39 0.88 12.58 8.87
CA ARG A 39 -0.42 13.07 8.41
C ARG A 39 -1.40 11.90 8.38
N SER A 40 -2.53 12.06 9.06
CA SER A 40 -3.62 11.09 8.97
C SER A 40 -4.38 11.28 7.66
N VAL A 41 -4.56 10.21 6.91
CA VAL A 41 -5.32 10.18 5.66
C VAL A 41 -6.48 9.19 5.81
N ASP A 42 -7.65 9.56 5.31
CA ASP A 42 -8.81 8.67 5.32
C ASP A 42 -8.55 7.48 4.38
N ALA A 43 -8.69 6.26 4.90
CA ALA A 43 -8.40 5.06 4.13
C ALA A 43 -9.34 4.87 2.95
N ASN A 44 -10.62 5.28 3.04
CA ASN A 44 -11.55 5.14 1.92
C ASN A 44 -11.18 6.12 0.81
N GLU A 45 -10.89 7.37 1.18
CA GLU A 45 -10.45 8.38 0.22
C GLU A 45 -9.14 7.98 -0.47
N PHE A 46 -8.20 7.41 0.29
CA PHE A 46 -6.97 6.86 -0.28
C PHE A 46 -7.24 5.74 -1.28
N MET A 47 -8.12 4.79 -0.93
CA MET A 47 -8.47 3.68 -1.81
C MET A 47 -9.28 4.11 -3.05
N GLU A 48 -10.06 5.19 -2.97
CA GLU A 48 -10.73 5.82 -4.12
C GLU A 48 -9.74 6.58 -5.01
N GLY A 49 -8.69 7.15 -4.41
CA GLY A 49 -7.63 7.88 -5.08
C GLY A 49 -6.41 6.99 -5.40
N PRO A 50 -5.22 7.24 -4.82
CA PRO A 50 -3.97 6.53 -5.14
C PRO A 50 -4.00 5.02 -4.94
N GLY A 51 -4.82 4.52 -4.01
CA GLY A 51 -4.95 3.11 -3.67
C GLY A 51 -5.78 2.28 -4.66
N ARG A 52 -6.46 2.92 -5.62
CA ARG A 52 -7.38 2.27 -6.57
C ARG A 52 -6.77 1.14 -7.41
N PHE A 53 -5.44 1.15 -7.55
CA PHE A 53 -4.71 0.14 -8.32
C PHE A 53 -4.39 -1.13 -7.52
N ALA A 54 -4.64 -1.14 -6.22
CA ALA A 54 -4.46 -2.32 -5.39
C ALA A 54 -5.54 -3.35 -5.68
N LEU A 55 -5.17 -4.41 -6.39
CA LEU A 55 -6.09 -5.50 -6.73
C LEU A 55 -5.75 -6.76 -5.93
N ALA A 56 -6.78 -7.46 -5.45
CA ALA A 56 -6.60 -8.70 -4.68
C ALA A 56 -5.83 -9.76 -5.49
N ALA A 57 -6.03 -9.78 -6.80
CA ALA A 57 -5.31 -10.64 -7.73
C ALA A 57 -3.80 -10.37 -7.76
N MET A 58 -3.29 -9.28 -7.19
CA MET A 58 -1.85 -9.03 -7.03
C MET A 58 -1.25 -9.79 -5.84
N SER A 59 -2.06 -10.16 -4.84
CA SER A 59 -1.60 -10.91 -3.66
C SER A 59 -1.20 -12.33 -4.05
N ASN A 60 -0.02 -12.76 -3.60
CA ASN A 60 0.44 -14.13 -3.80
C ASN A 60 -0.48 -15.15 -3.12
N LEU A 61 -1.09 -14.79 -1.99
CA LEU A 61 -2.06 -15.62 -1.27
C LEU A 61 -3.29 -15.90 -2.12
N VAL A 62 -3.89 -14.86 -2.70
CA VAL A 62 -5.08 -15.00 -3.56
C VAL A 62 -4.73 -15.80 -4.82
N LYS A 63 -3.60 -15.49 -5.47
CA LYS A 63 -3.15 -16.25 -6.64
C LYS A 63 -3.00 -17.73 -6.33
N LYS A 64 -2.18 -18.08 -5.32
CA LYS A 64 -1.92 -19.47 -4.94
C LYS A 64 -3.20 -20.18 -4.51
N PHE A 65 -4.10 -19.52 -3.78
CA PHE A 65 -5.39 -20.11 -3.41
C PHE A 65 -6.20 -20.57 -4.63
N PHE A 66 -6.22 -19.80 -5.72
CA PHE A 66 -6.97 -20.19 -6.93
C PHE A 66 -6.18 -21.12 -7.86
N THR A 67 -4.84 -21.07 -7.87
CA THR A 67 -4.03 -21.80 -8.86
C THR A 67 -3.34 -23.06 -8.33
N ALA A 68 -3.23 -23.23 -7.00
CA ALA A 68 -2.58 -24.42 -6.44
C ALA A 68 -3.38 -25.67 -6.81
N ALA A 69 -2.68 -26.70 -7.28
CA ALA A 69 -3.30 -27.99 -7.60
C ALA A 69 -3.97 -28.59 -6.35
N ASP A 70 -3.24 -28.58 -5.24
CA ASP A 70 -3.70 -29.09 -3.95
C ASP A 70 -3.59 -28.01 -2.87
N ILE A 71 -4.58 -27.99 -1.97
CA ILE A 71 -4.57 -27.17 -0.75
C ILE A 71 -4.39 -28.12 0.43
N PRO A 72 -3.31 -28.02 1.20
CA PRO A 72 -3.11 -28.87 2.37
C PRO A 72 -4.30 -28.83 3.33
N GLY A 73 -4.75 -30.00 3.78
CA GLY A 73 -5.92 -30.13 4.65
C GLY A 73 -7.27 -30.21 3.92
N TYR A 74 -7.31 -30.05 2.61
CA TYR A 74 -8.52 -30.26 1.81
C TYR A 74 -8.57 -31.67 1.21
N SER A 75 -9.76 -32.25 1.14
CA SER A 75 -10.06 -33.46 0.36
C SER A 75 -11.40 -33.28 -0.36
N TYR A 76 -11.48 -33.74 -1.61
CA TYR A 76 -12.70 -33.61 -2.40
C TYR A 76 -13.91 -34.23 -1.69
N GLY A 77 -15.04 -33.53 -1.70
CA GLY A 77 -16.24 -33.91 -0.94
C GLY A 77 -16.31 -33.32 0.47
N GLN A 78 -15.27 -32.63 0.94
CA GLN A 78 -15.28 -31.88 2.20
C GLN A 78 -15.34 -30.38 1.92
N SER A 79 -15.88 -29.60 2.85
CA SER A 79 -15.75 -28.14 2.82
C SER A 79 -14.53 -27.69 3.62
N LEU A 80 -13.80 -26.71 3.13
CA LEU A 80 -12.74 -26.03 3.86
C LEU A 80 -13.09 -24.55 3.98
N ASN A 81 -12.97 -23.98 5.18
CA ASN A 81 -13.16 -22.55 5.41
C ASN A 81 -12.06 -22.07 6.35
N LEU A 82 -11.07 -21.37 5.82
CA LEU A 82 -9.90 -20.90 6.55
C LEU A 82 -9.85 -19.38 6.61
N SER A 83 -9.30 -18.85 7.71
CA SER A 83 -8.89 -17.45 7.79
C SER A 83 -7.70 -17.17 6.85
N LYS A 84 -7.40 -15.89 6.66
CA LYS A 84 -6.20 -15.44 5.94
C LYS A 84 -4.91 -16.08 6.45
N VAL A 85 -4.73 -16.18 7.78
CA VAL A 85 -3.50 -16.71 8.39
C VAL A 85 -3.41 -18.22 8.16
N GLU A 86 -4.47 -18.96 8.45
CA GLU A 86 -4.50 -20.41 8.26
C GLU A 86 -4.28 -20.80 6.79
N MET A 87 -4.85 -20.05 5.84
CA MET A 87 -4.64 -20.30 4.40
C MET A 87 -3.20 -19.96 3.97
N ALA A 88 -2.61 -18.88 4.50
CA ALA A 88 -1.22 -18.55 4.24
C ALA A 88 -0.27 -19.65 4.76
N GLU A 89 -0.51 -20.14 5.97
CA GLU A 89 0.23 -21.26 6.55
C GLU A 89 0.08 -22.53 5.71
N ALA A 90 -1.14 -22.88 5.29
CA ALA A 90 -1.39 -24.04 4.44
C ALA A 90 -0.65 -23.95 3.09
N LEU A 91 -0.45 -22.75 2.56
CA LEU A 91 0.23 -22.50 1.29
C LEU A 91 1.73 -22.19 1.43
N GLY A 92 2.27 -22.25 2.65
CA GLY A 92 3.66 -21.92 2.95
C GLY A 92 4.02 -20.49 2.55
N ILE A 93 3.12 -19.53 2.78
CA ILE A 93 3.32 -18.12 2.50
C ILE A 93 3.66 -17.42 3.81
N GLU A 94 4.86 -16.85 3.88
CA GLU A 94 5.36 -16.21 5.10
C GLU A 94 5.24 -14.69 5.04
N GLY A 95 4.89 -14.09 6.18
CA GLY A 95 4.97 -12.65 6.42
C GLY A 95 4.44 -11.77 5.29
N SER A 96 5.31 -10.93 4.74
CA SER A 96 4.99 -9.91 3.74
C SER A 96 4.74 -10.46 2.34
N GLU A 97 4.96 -11.75 2.06
CA GLU A 97 4.69 -12.34 0.74
C GLU A 97 3.19 -12.31 0.36
N SER A 98 2.32 -12.20 1.36
CA SER A 98 0.88 -12.03 1.16
C SER A 98 0.46 -10.60 0.81
N ASN A 99 1.36 -9.62 1.02
CA ASN A 99 1.10 -8.21 0.78
C ASN A 99 1.05 -7.90 -0.72
N ILE A 100 0.37 -6.81 -1.04
CA ILE A 100 0.35 -6.21 -2.37
C ILE A 100 1.25 -4.99 -2.29
N VAL A 101 2.37 -5.01 -3.02
CA VAL A 101 3.30 -3.88 -3.06
C VAL A 101 3.52 -3.51 -4.51
N PHE A 102 3.39 -2.22 -4.83
CA PHE A 102 3.65 -1.74 -6.17
C PHE A 102 4.14 -0.29 -6.17
N GLN A 103 4.73 0.09 -7.29
CA GLN A 103 5.18 1.45 -7.53
C GLN A 103 4.12 2.21 -8.34
N GLN A 104 3.71 3.37 -7.87
CA GLN A 104 2.66 4.19 -8.47
C GLN A 104 2.99 4.60 -9.91
N TYR A 105 4.27 4.77 -10.24
CA TYR A 105 4.71 5.14 -11.59
C TYR A 105 4.45 4.05 -12.64
N ASN A 106 4.18 2.81 -12.24
CA ASN A 106 3.85 1.74 -13.18
C ASN A 106 2.38 1.78 -13.64
N TYR A 107 1.55 2.64 -13.06
CA TYR A 107 0.10 2.65 -13.25
C TYR A 107 -0.37 4.01 -13.74
N ASP A 108 -0.15 4.34 -15.00
CA ASP A 108 -0.76 5.51 -15.64
C ASP A 108 -2.12 5.13 -16.24
N ASP A 109 -3.19 5.75 -15.74
CA ASP A 109 -4.56 5.60 -16.22
C ASP A 109 -5.02 6.78 -17.07
N GLY A 110 -4.11 7.69 -17.45
CA GLY A 110 -4.40 8.87 -18.27
C GLY A 110 -5.14 9.99 -17.51
N GLN A 111 -5.20 9.90 -16.17
CA GLN A 111 -5.82 10.92 -15.34
C GLN A 111 -4.81 12.02 -14.96
N ASP A 112 -5.31 13.26 -14.84
CA ASP A 112 -4.49 14.45 -14.53
C ASP A 112 -3.89 14.46 -13.11
N ASN A 113 -4.03 13.38 -12.34
CA ASN A 113 -3.43 13.21 -11.01
C ASN A 113 -2.19 12.30 -11.00
N TYR A 114 -1.71 11.82 -12.16
CA TYR A 114 -0.55 10.91 -12.22
C TYR A 114 0.70 11.50 -11.56
N GLY A 115 1.09 12.73 -11.92
CA GLY A 115 2.31 13.36 -11.41
C GLY A 115 2.28 13.56 -9.89
N GLU A 116 1.20 14.12 -9.36
CA GLU A 116 1.02 14.33 -7.92
C GLU A 116 0.95 12.99 -7.17
N ARG A 117 0.25 11.99 -7.72
CA ARG A 117 0.17 10.66 -7.11
C ARG A 117 1.53 10.00 -6.99
N VAL A 118 2.32 10.03 -8.07
CA VAL A 118 3.66 9.42 -8.09
C VAL A 118 4.61 10.16 -7.15
N TYR A 119 4.51 11.49 -7.07
CA TYR A 119 5.31 12.30 -6.16
C TYR A 119 5.04 11.95 -4.69
N ILE A 120 3.77 11.91 -4.30
CA ILE A 120 3.39 11.73 -2.89
C ILE A 120 3.50 10.26 -2.45
N TRP A 121 3.08 9.31 -3.29
CA TRP A 121 2.79 7.92 -2.87
C TRP A 121 3.73 6.89 -3.50
N GLY A 122 4.86 7.32 -4.08
CA GLY A 122 5.73 6.58 -5.01
C GLY A 122 5.71 5.04 -4.91
N SER A 123 5.94 4.49 -3.72
CA SER A 123 5.72 3.07 -3.41
C SER A 123 4.52 2.92 -2.48
N SER A 124 3.60 2.00 -2.76
CA SER A 124 2.43 1.75 -1.90
C SER A 124 2.32 0.28 -1.54
N SER A 125 1.94 0.02 -0.29
CA SER A 125 1.77 -1.34 0.26
C SER A 125 0.36 -1.53 0.79
N PHE A 126 -0.20 -2.71 0.56
CA PHE A 126 -1.55 -3.08 0.99
C PHE A 126 -1.59 -4.52 1.53
N LYS A 127 -2.59 -4.80 2.34
CA LYS A 127 -2.89 -6.13 2.89
C LYS A 127 -4.33 -6.53 2.61
N ILE A 128 -4.55 -7.84 2.58
CA ILE A 128 -5.91 -8.41 2.65
C ILE A 128 -6.44 -8.24 4.07
N GLY A 129 -7.70 -7.85 4.22
CA GLY A 129 -8.34 -7.67 5.52
C GLY A 129 -8.39 -8.95 6.35
N ASP A 130 -8.30 -8.81 7.67
CA ASP A 130 -8.16 -9.93 8.59
C ASP A 130 -9.41 -10.83 8.66
N ASP A 131 -10.59 -10.26 8.39
CA ASP A 131 -11.88 -10.97 8.37
C ASP A 131 -12.12 -11.79 7.08
N THR A 132 -11.16 -11.77 6.15
CA THR A 132 -11.25 -12.49 4.88
C THR A 132 -11.24 -13.99 5.12
N ARG A 133 -12.17 -14.70 4.48
CA ARG A 133 -12.29 -16.17 4.54
C ARG A 133 -12.04 -16.79 3.18
N PHE A 134 -11.21 -17.82 3.15
CA PHE A 134 -10.92 -18.63 1.98
C PHE A 134 -11.71 -19.93 2.05
N VAL A 135 -12.60 -20.12 1.09
CA VAL A 135 -13.62 -21.19 1.14
C VAL A 135 -13.46 -22.12 -0.04
N ILE A 136 -13.46 -23.42 0.24
CA ILE A 136 -13.60 -24.48 -0.74
C ILE A 136 -14.87 -25.24 -0.41
N ASP A 137 -15.84 -25.21 -1.31
CA ASP A 137 -17.09 -25.95 -1.18
C ASP A 137 -16.87 -27.45 -1.36
N THR A 138 -17.87 -28.25 -0.96
CA THR A 138 -17.81 -29.72 -1.08
C THR A 138 -17.64 -30.22 -2.51
N ASP A 139 -18.01 -29.42 -3.51
CA ASP A 139 -17.84 -29.71 -4.93
C ASP A 139 -16.47 -29.27 -5.50
N GLY A 140 -15.61 -28.67 -4.65
CA GLY A 140 -14.30 -28.16 -5.02
C GLY A 140 -14.28 -26.74 -5.56
N THR A 141 -15.43 -26.06 -5.64
CA THR A 141 -15.50 -24.64 -5.98
C THR A 141 -14.74 -23.83 -4.94
N ARG A 142 -13.88 -22.91 -5.39
CA ARG A 142 -13.10 -22.02 -4.54
C ARG A 142 -13.68 -20.61 -4.62
N HIS A 143 -13.88 -19.96 -3.48
CA HIS A 143 -14.25 -18.55 -3.40
C HIS A 143 -13.67 -17.88 -2.15
N ILE A 144 -13.75 -16.56 -2.13
CA ILE A 144 -13.28 -15.74 -1.01
C ILE A 144 -14.46 -14.90 -0.51
N GLU A 145 -14.68 -14.92 0.80
CA GLU A 145 -15.71 -14.13 1.46
C GLU A 145 -15.07 -12.99 2.26
N ASN A 146 -15.79 -11.87 2.39
CA ASN A 146 -15.34 -10.66 3.10
C ASN A 146 -14.00 -10.10 2.60
N LEU A 147 -13.69 -10.31 1.32
CA LEU A 147 -12.46 -9.81 0.71
C LEU A 147 -12.41 -8.29 0.77
N THR A 148 -11.43 -7.77 1.51
CA THR A 148 -11.12 -6.34 1.57
C THR A 148 -9.63 -6.13 1.36
N ILE A 149 -9.28 -4.99 0.79
CA ILE A 149 -7.89 -4.54 0.61
C ILE A 149 -7.73 -3.28 1.44
N ARG A 150 -6.72 -3.26 2.30
CA ARG A 150 -6.43 -2.13 3.20
C ARG A 150 -5.01 -1.64 2.96
N PRO A 151 -4.78 -0.31 2.91
CA PRO A 151 -3.43 0.22 2.88
C PRO A 151 -2.67 -0.12 4.17
N PHE A 152 -1.34 -0.18 4.09
CA PHE A 152 -0.48 -0.08 5.26
C PHE A 152 -0.32 1.38 5.69
N ASP A 153 0.12 1.58 6.92
CA ASP A 153 0.57 2.89 7.39
C ASP A 153 1.86 3.26 6.64
N ASP A 154 1.93 4.49 6.15
CA ASP A 154 3.09 5.10 5.49
C ASP A 154 3.43 6.39 6.25
N ASP A 155 4.71 6.62 6.53
CA ASP A 155 5.19 7.79 7.27
C ASP A 155 5.78 8.88 6.36
N PHE A 156 5.74 8.68 5.03
CA PHE A 156 6.19 9.65 4.02
C PHE A 156 7.60 10.21 4.28
N ASP A 157 8.47 9.40 4.86
CA ASP A 157 9.84 9.81 5.15
C ASP A 157 10.73 9.91 3.88
N PHE A 158 10.17 9.52 2.72
CA PHE A 158 10.82 9.43 1.41
C PHE A 158 12.10 8.57 1.42
N ASN A 159 12.24 7.65 2.39
CA ASN A 159 13.28 6.66 2.39
C ASN A 159 12.86 5.47 1.54
N SER A 160 13.66 5.16 0.54
CA SER A 160 13.51 3.90 -0.20
C SER A 160 14.87 3.25 -0.41
N GLU A 161 14.90 1.93 -0.37
CA GLU A 161 16.07 1.15 -0.79
C GLU A 161 16.26 1.16 -2.32
N ASN A 162 15.34 1.77 -3.06
CA ASN A 162 15.35 1.82 -4.52
C ASN A 162 16.23 2.96 -5.07
N ILE A 163 17.08 2.62 -6.02
CA ILE A 163 18.08 3.51 -6.62
C ILE A 163 17.47 4.71 -7.37
N PHE A 164 16.26 4.59 -7.93
CA PHE A 164 15.61 5.68 -8.66
C PHE A 164 15.07 6.79 -7.74
N THR A 165 14.59 6.44 -6.54
CA THR A 165 14.12 7.44 -5.55
C THR A 165 15.30 8.20 -4.92
N LYS A 166 16.47 7.56 -4.79
CA LYS A 166 17.72 8.26 -4.40
C LYS A 166 18.11 9.35 -5.39
N TRP A 167 17.83 9.17 -6.68
CA TRP A 167 18.06 10.21 -7.70
C TRP A 167 17.11 11.39 -7.57
N ALA A 168 15.82 11.14 -7.28
CA ALA A 168 14.85 12.22 -7.02
C ALA A 168 15.25 13.06 -5.78
N ASN A 169 15.65 12.40 -4.68
CA ASN A 169 16.19 13.09 -3.49
C ASN A 169 17.48 13.88 -3.83
N THR A 170 18.33 13.37 -4.73
CA THR A 170 19.56 14.08 -5.16
C THR A 170 19.27 15.30 -6.03
N LEU A 171 18.15 15.32 -6.77
CA LEU A 171 17.78 16.42 -7.66
C LEU A 171 16.98 17.52 -6.93
N LEU A 172 16.25 17.16 -5.86
CA LEU A 172 15.48 18.09 -5.02
C LEU A 172 16.31 18.72 -3.88
N LEU A 173 17.50 18.18 -3.58
CA LEU A 173 18.42 18.66 -2.53
C LEU A 173 19.66 19.39 -3.10
N LYS A 174 19.55 20.05 -4.26
CA LYS A 174 20.56 20.97 -4.78
C LYS A 174 20.05 22.39 -4.89
#